data_AF-A0A834UJL8-F1
#
_entry.id   AF-A0A834UJL8-F1
#
_cell.length_a   1.000
_cell.length_b   1.000
_cell.length_c   1.000
_cell.angle_alpha   90.00
_cell.angle_beta   90.00
_cell.angle_gamma   90.00
#
_symmetry.space_group_name_H-M   'P 1'
#
loop_
_entity.id
_entity.type
_entity.pdbx_description
1 polymer ?
#
loop_
_entity_poly.entity_id
_entity_poly.type
_entity_poly.pdbx_seq_one_letter_code
_entity_poly.pdbx_strand_id
1 'polypeptide(L)'
;MEKRETFVQAVSKELVGKFLQFVQLDKDASDPFSLNELLDELSRKQKEELWQRLKNLLTEMLLESPVDGWQLVDVQCQDSMETDHGPKVKKSIEIIQAITSVILASVPVINESENYEALLECAIILNGILYALPESEGKLQSSIQDLCVTWWEKGLPAKEDLGKTAFIMLLRRSLETKTGADICRLWRVHQALYCFDYNLEESREIKDMLLECFINVNYVKKEEGRRFLSSLFNWNINFIKMIHGTIKNQLQGLQKHLMVHIAEIYFRAWKKASGNILEAIESDCIQDFMFHGIHLPRRSPVHARVRESLLEDPYPMVRSTGILGVCKITSQYWEMMPPTILIDLLKKITGELAFDTSSADVRCSVFKCLPIILDNKLSHPLLEQLLPALRYSLHDNSEKVRVAFVELLLKIKAVRAAKFWKICPMEHILVRLQMDSRPVSRRLVSLVFNSFLPVNQPEEVWCERCVTLVQMNHAAARRFYQHAHEHTACTNIAKLIHVMRHCLNACVQRALREQQEDPEEREKENVSVSGTPTSCLGCLLPGLLC
;
A
#
# COMPACT_ATOMS: atom_id res chain seq x y z
N MET A 1 14.33 31.46 -45.56
CA MET A 1 13.91 30.72 -46.77
C MET A 1 15.10 30.01 -47.42
N GLU A 2 16.17 30.71 -47.80
CA GLU A 2 17.34 30.13 -48.51
C GLU A 2 18.07 29.01 -47.75
N LYS A 3 18.27 29.13 -46.43
CA LYS A 3 18.90 28.07 -45.62
C LYS A 3 18.06 26.78 -45.51
N ARG A 4 16.73 26.89 -45.48
CA ARG A 4 15.80 25.75 -45.34
C ARG A 4 15.80 24.89 -46.61
N GLU A 5 15.70 25.55 -47.75
CA GLU A 5 15.72 24.89 -49.06
C GLU A 5 17.10 24.30 -49.37
N THR A 6 18.17 25.02 -49.02
CA THR A 6 19.54 24.49 -49.12
C THR A 6 19.74 23.22 -48.29
N PHE A 7 19.18 23.13 -47.08
CA PHE A 7 19.26 21.92 -46.26
C PHE A 7 18.52 20.73 -46.91
N VAL A 8 17.26 20.93 -47.33
CA VAL A 8 16.48 19.87 -47.99
C VAL A 8 17.19 19.37 -49.25
N GLN A 9 17.75 20.27 -50.06
CA GLN A 9 18.51 19.91 -51.26
C GLN A 9 19.85 19.22 -50.96
N ALA A 10 20.49 19.51 -49.82
CA ALA A 10 21.75 18.90 -49.42
C ALA A 10 21.60 17.40 -49.10
N VAL A 11 20.39 16.92 -48.79
CA VAL A 11 20.10 15.49 -48.60
C VAL A 11 20.06 14.80 -49.97
N SER A 12 21.24 14.51 -50.50
CA SER A 12 21.45 13.72 -51.70
C SER A 12 22.85 13.13 -51.71
N LYS A 13 23.07 12.05 -52.46
CA LYS A 13 24.37 11.40 -52.60
C LYS A 13 25.45 12.34 -53.12
N GLU A 14 25.09 13.19 -54.07
CA GLU A 14 25.96 14.19 -54.71
C GLU A 14 26.44 15.27 -53.72
N LEU A 15 25.62 15.58 -52.71
CA LEU A 15 25.87 16.63 -51.73
C LEU A 15 26.09 16.10 -50.31
N VAL A 16 26.39 14.80 -50.14
CA VAL A 16 26.63 14.15 -48.84
C VAL A 16 27.61 14.94 -47.96
N GLY A 17 28.67 15.51 -48.54
CA GLY A 17 29.63 16.32 -47.78
C GLY A 17 29.01 17.57 -47.14
N LYS A 18 28.09 18.24 -47.85
CA LYS A 18 27.33 19.39 -47.31
C LYS A 18 26.31 18.94 -46.27
N PHE A 19 25.65 17.80 -46.50
CA PHE A 19 24.72 17.22 -45.53
C PHE A 19 25.41 16.91 -44.19
N LEU A 20 26.57 16.25 -44.24
CA LEU A 20 27.37 15.94 -43.06
C LEU A 20 27.82 17.22 -42.32
N GLN A 21 28.17 18.28 -43.06
CA GLN A 21 28.48 19.58 -42.46
C GLN A 21 27.30 20.16 -41.68
N PHE A 22 26.07 20.13 -42.23
CA PHE A 22 24.89 20.60 -41.49
C PHE A 22 24.66 19.83 -40.19
N VAL A 23 24.78 18.49 -40.23
CA VAL A 23 24.63 17.66 -39.03
C VAL A 23 25.78 17.88 -38.04
N GLN A 24 26.98 18.22 -38.52
CA GLN A 24 28.12 18.54 -37.68
C GLN A 24 27.97 19.91 -37.00
N LEU A 25 27.37 20.90 -37.67
CA LEU A 25 27.05 22.21 -37.08
C LEU A 25 26.09 22.09 -35.91
N ASP A 26 25.06 21.23 -36.01
CA ASP A 26 24.11 20.97 -34.91
C ASP A 26 24.77 20.34 -33.67
N LYS A 27 25.90 19.65 -33.86
CA LYS A 27 26.69 19.06 -32.75
C LYS A 27 27.65 20.06 -32.10
N ASP A 28 27.92 21.20 -32.74
CA ASP A 28 28.80 22.22 -32.19
C ASP A 28 28.00 23.17 -31.28
N ALA A 29 28.20 23.04 -29.98
CA ALA A 29 27.51 23.88 -28.98
C ALA A 29 27.83 25.38 -29.09
N SER A 30 28.83 25.77 -29.90
CA SER A 30 29.20 27.16 -30.15
C SER A 30 28.56 27.75 -31.41
N ASP A 31 27.94 26.94 -32.27
CA ASP A 31 27.26 27.40 -33.48
C ASP A 31 25.77 27.70 -33.20
N PRO A 32 25.20 28.78 -33.75
CA PRO A 32 23.78 29.10 -33.56
C PRO A 32 22.82 28.18 -34.34
N PHE A 33 23.31 27.28 -35.18
CA PHE A 33 22.48 26.36 -35.96
C PHE A 33 21.81 25.30 -35.06
N SER A 34 20.47 25.21 -35.13
CA SER A 34 19.71 24.13 -34.53
C SER A 34 18.90 23.38 -35.59
N LEU A 35 19.13 22.06 -35.67
CA LEU A 35 18.37 21.17 -36.53
C LEU A 35 16.89 21.13 -36.13
N ASN A 36 16.59 21.14 -34.83
CA ASN A 36 15.22 21.12 -34.32
C ASN A 36 14.43 22.37 -34.74
N GLU A 37 15.03 23.56 -34.63
CA GLU A 37 14.41 24.81 -35.07
C GLU A 37 14.20 24.81 -36.58
N LEU A 38 15.20 24.36 -37.35
CA LEU A 38 15.09 24.29 -38.81
C LEU A 38 13.95 23.38 -39.25
N LEU A 39 13.80 22.21 -38.63
CA LEU A 39 12.76 21.23 -38.96
C LEU A 39 11.35 21.72 -38.59
N ASP A 40 11.19 22.43 -37.47
CA ASP A 40 9.91 23.02 -37.06
C ASP A 40 9.45 24.11 -38.03
N GLU A 41 10.41 24.86 -38.58
CA GLU A 41 10.17 25.92 -39.55
C GLU A 41 9.90 25.47 -40.99
N LEU A 42 10.05 24.16 -41.30
CA LEU A 42 9.79 23.62 -42.64
C LEU A 42 8.29 23.61 -42.93
N SER A 43 7.92 24.02 -44.14
CA SER A 43 6.55 23.81 -44.62
C SER A 43 6.27 22.32 -44.79
N ARG A 44 4.99 21.93 -44.75
CA ARG A 44 4.55 20.55 -44.97
C ARG A 44 5.20 19.90 -46.20
N LYS A 45 5.21 20.58 -47.34
CA LYS A 45 5.81 20.06 -48.59
C LYS A 45 7.32 19.83 -48.46
N GLN A 46 8.01 20.72 -47.74
CA GLN A 46 9.45 20.59 -47.52
C GLN A 46 9.78 19.44 -46.56
N LYS A 47 8.94 19.18 -45.54
CA LYS A 47 9.09 18.00 -44.67
C LYS A 47 8.89 16.70 -45.45
N GLU A 48 7.81 16.62 -46.22
CA GLU A 48 7.51 15.46 -47.07
C GLU A 48 8.64 15.19 -48.08
N GLU A 49 9.17 16.25 -48.73
CA GLU A 49 10.33 16.13 -49.62
C GLU A 49 11.59 15.68 -48.88
N LEU A 50 11.89 16.27 -47.72
CA LEU A 50 13.04 15.90 -46.89
C LEU A 50 12.99 14.40 -46.53
N TRP A 51 11.85 13.90 -46.08
CA TRP A 51 11.70 12.50 -45.68
C TRP A 51 11.88 11.54 -46.87
N GLN A 52 11.38 11.90 -48.06
CA GLN A 52 11.62 11.12 -49.27
C GLN A 52 13.11 11.12 -49.66
N ARG A 53 13.79 12.25 -49.55
CA ARG A 53 15.24 12.35 -49.81
C ARG A 53 16.05 11.53 -48.81
N LEU A 54 15.70 11.56 -47.53
CA LEU A 54 16.33 10.75 -46.48
C LEU A 54 16.16 9.25 -46.75
N LYS A 55 14.95 8.83 -47.15
CA LYS A 55 14.66 7.45 -47.55
C LYS A 55 15.55 7.01 -48.71
N ASN A 56 15.57 7.77 -49.80
CA ASN A 56 16.36 7.43 -50.97
C ASN A 56 17.86 7.34 -50.63
N LEU A 57 18.38 8.31 -49.86
CA LEU A 57 19.78 8.29 -49.44
C LEU A 57 20.08 7.07 -48.55
N LEU A 58 19.20 6.74 -47.59
CA LEU A 58 19.37 5.57 -46.73
C LEU A 58 19.39 4.27 -47.54
N THR A 59 18.45 4.10 -48.47
CA THR A 59 18.38 2.92 -49.34
C THR A 59 19.61 2.82 -50.24
N GLU A 60 20.07 3.93 -50.83
CA GLU A 60 21.29 3.94 -51.64
C GLU A 60 22.53 3.54 -50.83
N MET A 61 22.69 4.04 -49.60
CA MET A 61 23.83 3.65 -48.75
C MET A 61 23.82 2.16 -48.40
N LEU A 62 22.64 1.58 -48.14
CA LEU A 62 22.51 0.16 -47.86
C LEU A 62 22.74 -0.73 -49.11
N LEU A 63 22.46 -0.21 -50.32
CA LEU A 63 22.77 -0.89 -51.57
C LEU A 63 24.28 -0.86 -51.88
N GLU A 64 24.96 0.25 -51.60
CA GLU A 64 26.41 0.39 -51.80
C GLU A 64 27.24 -0.37 -50.76
N SER A 65 26.73 -0.47 -49.53
CA SER A 65 27.34 -1.21 -48.44
C SER A 65 26.32 -2.15 -47.78
N PRO A 66 26.13 -3.36 -48.33
CA PRO A 66 25.21 -4.35 -47.79
C PRO A 66 25.57 -4.76 -46.36
N VAL A 67 24.54 -4.97 -45.54
CA VAL A 67 24.65 -5.30 -44.10
C VAL A 67 25.44 -6.58 -43.81
N ASP A 68 25.40 -7.57 -44.71
CA ASP A 68 26.13 -8.85 -44.55
C ASP A 68 27.65 -8.65 -44.42
N GLY A 69 28.19 -7.56 -44.98
CA GLY A 69 29.61 -7.25 -44.94
C GLY A 69 30.08 -6.52 -43.69
N TRP A 70 29.19 -6.03 -42.82
CA TRP A 70 29.56 -5.15 -41.72
C TRP A 70 30.26 -5.88 -40.56
N GLN A 71 29.81 -7.08 -40.21
CA GLN A 71 30.38 -7.86 -39.08
C GLN A 71 31.76 -8.48 -39.40
N LEU A 72 32.08 -8.71 -40.67
CA LEU A 72 33.38 -9.24 -41.12
C LEU A 72 34.55 -8.25 -40.92
N VAL A 73 34.25 -6.95 -40.86
CA VAL A 73 35.26 -5.89 -40.73
C VAL A 73 35.84 -5.82 -39.32
N ASP A 74 35.05 -6.11 -38.27
CA ASP A 74 35.53 -6.13 -36.88
C ASP A 74 36.51 -7.30 -36.63
N VAL A 75 36.32 -8.45 -37.30
CA VAL A 75 37.22 -9.61 -37.19
C VAL A 75 38.54 -9.39 -37.93
N GLN A 76 38.49 -8.72 -39.09
CA GLN A 76 39.69 -8.46 -39.90
C GLN A 76 40.52 -7.28 -39.38
N CYS A 77 39.98 -6.39 -38.55
CA CYS A 77 40.75 -5.29 -37.96
C CYS A 77 41.73 -5.75 -36.85
N GLN A 78 41.61 -6.99 -36.35
CA GLN A 78 42.57 -7.57 -35.40
C GLN A 78 43.79 -8.20 -36.08
N ASP A 79 43.68 -8.61 -37.35
CA ASP A 79 44.79 -9.17 -38.15
C ASP A 79 45.15 -8.21 -39.30
N SER A 80 46.36 -7.65 -39.20
CA SER A 80 46.89 -6.52 -39.96
C SER A 80 46.99 -6.70 -41.49
N MET A 81 45.87 -6.61 -42.22
CA MET A 81 45.82 -6.18 -43.63
C MET A 81 44.56 -5.37 -43.92
N GLU A 82 44.69 -4.04 -44.05
CA GLU A 82 43.61 -3.15 -44.48
C GLU A 82 43.15 -3.52 -45.91
N THR A 83 41.96 -4.12 -46.02
CA THR A 83 41.28 -4.30 -47.31
C THR A 83 40.54 -2.99 -47.68
N ASP A 84 40.45 -2.68 -48.99
CA ASP A 84 39.79 -1.47 -49.55
C ASP A 84 38.30 -1.31 -49.18
N HIS A 85 37.72 -2.31 -48.51
CA HIS A 85 36.32 -2.35 -48.08
C HIS A 85 36.07 -1.64 -46.73
N GLY A 86 37.04 -1.62 -45.80
CA GLY A 86 36.88 -1.01 -44.48
C GLY A 86 36.54 0.50 -44.50
N PRO A 87 37.23 1.35 -45.29
CA PRO A 87 36.96 2.79 -45.35
C PRO A 87 35.57 3.12 -45.91
N LYS A 88 35.06 2.31 -46.85
CA LYS A 88 33.74 2.50 -47.47
C LYS A 88 32.60 2.17 -46.51
N VAL A 89 32.74 1.10 -45.74
CA VAL A 89 31.77 0.72 -44.69
C VAL A 89 31.69 1.82 -43.63
N LYS A 90 32.83 2.30 -43.14
CA LYS A 90 32.88 3.36 -42.12
C LYS A 90 32.21 4.66 -42.58
N LYS A 91 32.45 5.06 -43.84
CA LYS A 91 31.80 6.23 -44.44
C LYS A 91 30.28 6.03 -44.59
N SER A 92 29.84 4.83 -44.94
CA SER A 92 28.40 4.50 -45.07
C SER A 92 27.71 4.59 -43.70
N ILE A 93 28.34 4.06 -42.66
CA ILE A 93 27.82 4.13 -41.28
C ILE A 93 27.77 5.58 -40.78
N GLU A 94 28.78 6.40 -41.08
CA GLU A 94 28.78 7.84 -40.75
C GLU A 94 27.60 8.58 -41.40
N ILE A 95 27.29 8.26 -42.67
CA ILE A 95 26.13 8.83 -43.37
C ILE A 95 24.83 8.34 -42.75
N ILE A 96 24.70 7.04 -42.46
CA ILE A 96 23.51 6.48 -41.79
C ILE A 96 23.30 7.12 -40.41
N GLN A 97 24.38 7.39 -39.67
CA GLN A 97 24.32 8.13 -38.40
C GLN A 97 23.75 9.54 -38.57
N ALA A 98 24.19 10.26 -39.60
CA ALA A 98 23.67 11.59 -39.91
C ALA A 98 22.19 11.55 -40.31
N ILE A 99 21.79 10.59 -41.16
CA ILE A 99 20.38 10.37 -41.54
C ILE A 99 19.55 10.07 -40.29
N THR A 100 20.01 9.17 -39.42
CA THR A 100 19.32 8.77 -38.18
C THR A 100 19.11 9.97 -37.26
N SER A 101 20.10 10.87 -37.16
CA SER A 101 20.01 12.09 -36.36
C SER A 101 18.90 13.02 -36.87
N VAL A 102 18.77 13.18 -38.18
CA VAL A 102 17.71 14.00 -38.80
C VAL A 102 16.34 13.34 -38.70
N ILE A 103 16.26 12.03 -38.87
CA ILE A 103 15.02 11.26 -38.67
C ILE A 103 14.53 11.41 -37.23
N LEU A 104 15.42 11.22 -36.25
CA LEU A 104 15.11 11.38 -34.83
C LEU A 104 14.58 12.79 -34.52
N ALA A 105 15.26 13.84 -35.00
CA ALA A 105 14.82 15.22 -34.84
C ALA A 105 13.51 15.53 -35.59
N SER A 106 13.17 14.74 -36.61
CA SER A 106 11.91 14.90 -37.36
C SER A 106 10.69 14.37 -36.61
N VAL A 107 10.83 13.37 -35.72
CA VAL A 107 9.68 12.72 -35.06
C VAL A 107 8.82 13.70 -34.22
N PRO A 108 9.40 14.58 -33.39
CA PRO A 108 8.61 15.51 -32.58
C PRO A 108 7.74 16.46 -33.42
N VAL A 109 8.26 16.91 -34.58
CA VAL A 109 7.64 17.92 -35.45
C VAL A 109 6.62 17.35 -36.45
N ILE A 110 6.32 16.04 -36.39
CA ILE A 110 5.26 15.42 -37.21
C ILE A 110 3.88 15.90 -36.77
N ASN A 111 3.08 16.31 -37.75
CA ASN A 111 1.67 16.66 -37.62
C ASN A 111 0.76 15.65 -38.34
N GLU A 112 -0.48 15.47 -37.85
CA GLU A 112 -1.45 14.51 -38.42
C GLU A 112 -1.79 14.76 -39.89
N SER A 113 -1.62 15.98 -40.39
CA SER A 113 -1.91 16.34 -41.78
C SER A 113 -0.79 15.97 -42.77
N GLU A 114 0.41 15.65 -42.31
CA GLU A 114 1.61 15.44 -43.13
C GLU A 114 1.71 13.96 -43.58
N ASN A 115 2.17 13.69 -44.81
CA ASN A 115 2.45 12.31 -45.23
C ASN A 115 3.87 11.89 -44.78
N TYR A 116 3.94 11.13 -43.69
CA TYR A 116 5.20 10.63 -43.11
C TYR A 116 5.52 9.16 -43.47
N GLU A 117 4.92 8.60 -44.53
CA GLU A 117 5.16 7.20 -44.96
C GLU A 117 6.64 6.92 -45.24
N ALA A 118 7.34 7.84 -45.92
CA ALA A 118 8.78 7.71 -46.14
C ALA A 118 9.60 7.69 -44.84
N LEU A 119 9.18 8.49 -43.85
CA LEU A 119 9.84 8.54 -42.55
C LEU A 119 9.61 7.24 -41.77
N LEU A 120 8.40 6.66 -41.87
CA LEU A 120 8.08 5.34 -41.32
C LEU A 120 8.94 4.25 -41.95
N GLU A 121 9.08 4.24 -43.28
CA GLU A 121 9.95 3.29 -43.97
C GLU A 121 11.41 3.42 -43.50
N CYS A 122 11.92 4.65 -43.36
CA CYS A 122 13.24 4.86 -42.78
C CYS A 122 13.37 4.26 -41.37
N ALA A 123 12.38 4.49 -40.51
CA ALA A 123 12.40 3.97 -39.14
C ALA A 123 12.37 2.43 -39.11
N ILE A 124 11.61 1.79 -39.99
CA ILE A 124 11.58 0.33 -40.15
C ILE A 124 12.92 -0.21 -40.65
N ILE A 125 13.52 0.44 -41.67
CA ILE A 125 14.83 0.06 -42.20
C ILE A 125 15.90 0.17 -41.10
N LEU A 126 15.95 1.29 -40.39
CA LEU A 126 16.88 1.52 -39.29
C LEU A 126 16.71 0.50 -38.16
N ASN A 127 15.46 0.13 -37.83
CA ASN A 127 15.17 -0.93 -36.87
C ASN A 127 15.69 -2.30 -37.35
N GLY A 128 15.56 -2.61 -38.65
CA GLY A 128 15.99 -3.87 -39.24
C GLY A 128 17.52 -4.05 -39.29
N ILE A 129 18.28 -2.98 -39.52
CA ILE A 129 19.75 -3.05 -39.58
C ILE A 129 20.42 -3.12 -38.21
N LEU A 130 19.68 -2.88 -37.12
CA LEU A 130 20.23 -2.76 -35.76
C LEU A 130 21.10 -3.96 -35.36
N TYR A 131 20.62 -5.18 -35.61
CA TYR A 131 21.32 -6.41 -35.23
C TYR A 131 22.50 -6.75 -36.15
N ALA A 132 22.61 -6.08 -37.29
CA ALA A 132 23.74 -6.23 -38.21
C ALA A 132 24.88 -5.24 -37.94
N LEU A 133 24.65 -4.22 -37.10
CA LEU A 133 25.66 -3.21 -36.79
C LEU A 133 26.83 -3.79 -35.98
N PRO A 134 28.09 -3.41 -36.30
CA PRO A 134 29.27 -3.77 -35.51
C PRO A 134 29.17 -3.25 -34.06
N GLU A 135 29.81 -3.95 -33.10
CA GLU A 135 29.83 -3.52 -31.69
C GLU A 135 30.56 -2.18 -31.50
N SER A 136 31.50 -1.88 -32.39
CA SER A 136 32.25 -0.62 -32.41
C SER A 136 31.36 0.61 -32.67
N GLU A 137 30.16 0.44 -33.23
CA GLU A 137 29.26 1.51 -33.66
C GLU A 137 28.12 1.79 -32.65
N GLY A 138 28.45 1.78 -31.36
CA GLY A 138 27.49 2.02 -30.27
C GLY A 138 26.78 3.39 -30.30
N LYS A 139 27.33 4.39 -31.01
CA LYS A 139 26.67 5.68 -31.23
C LYS A 139 25.42 5.54 -32.11
N LEU A 140 25.53 4.77 -33.18
CA LEU A 140 24.40 4.52 -34.09
C LEU A 140 23.34 3.63 -33.46
N GLN A 141 23.76 2.58 -32.76
CA GLN A 141 22.84 1.77 -31.96
C GLN A 141 22.06 2.63 -30.95
N SER A 142 22.74 3.56 -30.27
CA SER A 142 22.09 4.49 -29.33
C SER A 142 21.12 5.45 -30.03
N SER A 143 21.47 6.00 -31.19
CA SER A 143 20.58 6.88 -31.96
C SER A 143 19.35 6.15 -32.50
N ILE A 144 19.49 4.89 -32.94
CA ILE A 144 18.36 4.05 -33.35
C ILE A 144 17.49 3.70 -32.13
N GLN A 145 18.10 3.42 -30.97
CA GLN A 145 17.35 3.22 -29.72
C GLN A 145 16.50 4.45 -29.37
N ASP A 146 17.09 5.65 -29.40
CA ASP A 146 16.40 6.91 -29.11
C ASP A 146 15.28 7.18 -30.12
N LEU A 147 15.47 6.81 -31.39
CA LEU A 147 14.43 6.86 -32.42
C LEU A 147 13.26 5.95 -32.07
N CYS A 148 13.51 4.68 -31.75
CA CYS A 148 12.45 3.73 -31.41
C CYS A 148 11.67 4.17 -30.15
N VAL A 149 12.34 4.72 -29.14
CA VAL A 149 11.69 5.28 -27.94
C VAL A 149 10.81 6.47 -28.30
N THR A 150 11.33 7.43 -29.07
CA THR A 150 10.59 8.64 -29.45
C THR A 150 9.39 8.29 -30.34
N TRP A 151 9.55 7.31 -31.23
CA TRP A 151 8.47 6.79 -32.07
C TRP A 151 7.34 6.16 -31.25
N TRP A 152 7.71 5.36 -30.24
CA TRP A 152 6.77 4.76 -29.29
C TRP A 152 6.01 5.83 -28.49
N GLU A 153 6.73 6.81 -27.92
CA GLU A 153 6.12 7.88 -27.11
C GLU A 153 5.16 8.76 -27.92
N LYS A 154 5.45 9.00 -29.21
CA LYS A 154 4.55 9.73 -30.13
C LYS A 154 3.33 8.90 -30.56
N GLY A 155 3.37 7.57 -30.44
CA GLY A 155 2.25 6.67 -30.75
C GLY A 155 1.98 6.51 -32.25
N LEU A 156 3.03 6.59 -33.08
CA LEU A 156 2.95 6.52 -34.54
C LEU A 156 2.63 5.09 -35.05
N PRO A 157 2.29 4.91 -36.35
CA PRO A 157 2.10 3.59 -36.95
C PRO A 157 3.32 2.66 -36.80
N ALA A 158 3.07 1.36 -36.81
CA ALA A 158 4.06 0.29 -36.55
C ALA A 158 4.80 0.42 -35.21
N LYS A 159 4.23 1.14 -34.23
CA LYS A 159 4.81 1.29 -32.90
C LYS A 159 5.06 -0.04 -32.20
N GLU A 160 4.31 -1.09 -32.51
CA GLU A 160 4.47 -2.39 -31.87
C GLU A 160 5.88 -2.95 -32.09
N ASP A 161 6.38 -2.92 -33.32
CA ASP A 161 7.70 -3.48 -33.66
C ASP A 161 8.84 -2.60 -33.16
N LEU A 162 8.74 -1.28 -33.35
CA LEU A 162 9.74 -0.34 -32.81
C LEU A 162 9.72 -0.32 -31.27
N GLY A 163 8.55 -0.47 -30.67
CA GLY A 163 8.36 -0.58 -29.22
C GLY A 163 9.02 -1.83 -28.65
N LYS A 164 8.88 -2.98 -29.32
CA LYS A 164 9.58 -4.22 -28.94
C LYS A 164 11.09 -4.01 -28.94
N THR A 165 11.65 -3.43 -30.00
CA THR A 165 13.09 -3.14 -30.07
C THR A 165 13.53 -2.17 -28.97
N ALA A 166 12.83 -1.04 -28.81
CA ALA A 166 13.11 -0.06 -27.76
C ALA A 166 13.13 -0.72 -26.37
N PHE A 167 12.13 -1.57 -26.10
CA PHE A 167 12.00 -2.30 -24.84
C PHE A 167 13.18 -3.24 -24.61
N ILE A 168 13.52 -4.10 -25.56
CA ILE A 168 14.63 -5.06 -25.45
C ILE A 168 15.96 -4.35 -25.22
N MET A 169 16.25 -3.30 -25.99
CA MET A 169 17.50 -2.56 -25.86
C MET A 169 17.62 -1.85 -24.51
N LEU A 170 16.53 -1.20 -24.05
CA LEU A 170 16.53 -0.54 -22.75
C LEU A 170 16.62 -1.53 -21.60
N LEU A 171 15.94 -2.67 -21.71
CA LEU A 171 16.01 -3.76 -20.73
C LEU A 171 17.44 -4.28 -20.59
N ARG A 172 18.09 -4.64 -21.70
CA ARG A 172 19.49 -5.10 -21.71
C ARG A 172 20.44 -4.08 -21.09
N ARG A 173 20.39 -2.83 -21.56
CA ARG A 173 21.24 -1.73 -21.07
C ARG A 173 21.01 -1.43 -19.59
N SER A 174 19.77 -1.53 -19.11
CA SER A 174 19.45 -1.30 -17.70
C SER A 174 19.98 -2.38 -16.75
N LEU A 175 20.25 -3.59 -17.26
CA LEU A 175 20.85 -4.68 -16.51
C LEU A 175 22.37 -4.56 -16.46
N GLU A 176 22.98 -4.10 -17.55
CA GLU A 176 24.43 -3.88 -17.66
C GLU A 176 24.90 -2.64 -16.89
N THR A 177 24.11 -1.55 -16.93
CA THR A 177 24.50 -0.28 -16.32
C THR A 177 24.24 -0.24 -14.82
N LYS A 178 25.13 0.42 -14.08
CA LYS A 178 24.96 0.69 -12.64
C LYS A 178 24.09 1.92 -12.36
N THR A 179 23.58 2.57 -13.40
CA THR A 179 22.86 3.84 -13.27
C THR A 179 21.36 3.61 -13.31
N GLY A 180 20.59 4.37 -12.54
CA GLY A 180 19.13 4.25 -12.55
C GLY A 180 18.47 4.95 -13.74
N ALA A 181 19.20 5.63 -14.63
CA ALA A 181 18.62 6.43 -15.71
C ALA A 181 17.89 5.55 -16.73
N ASP A 182 18.50 4.42 -17.11
CA ASP A 182 17.90 3.48 -18.07
C ASP A 182 16.67 2.77 -17.49
N ILE A 183 16.59 2.55 -16.17
CA ILE A 183 15.37 2.05 -15.49
C ILE A 183 14.21 3.05 -15.64
N CYS A 184 14.48 4.36 -15.51
CA CYS A 184 13.44 5.39 -15.73
C CYS A 184 12.95 5.38 -17.18
N ARG A 185 13.86 5.22 -18.14
CA ARG A 185 13.52 5.16 -19.57
C ARG A 185 12.72 3.91 -19.90
N LEU A 186 13.14 2.75 -19.39
CA LEU A 186 12.40 1.49 -19.54
C LEU A 186 10.98 1.60 -18.96
N TRP A 187 10.82 2.26 -17.80
CA TRP A 187 9.49 2.51 -17.24
C TRP A 187 8.59 3.35 -18.17
N ARG A 188 9.11 4.26 -19.00
CA ARG A 188 8.27 5.03 -19.95
C ARG A 188 7.73 4.15 -21.07
N VAL A 189 8.51 3.17 -21.52
CA VAL A 189 8.14 2.24 -22.60
C VAL A 189 7.57 0.91 -22.09
N HIS A 190 7.33 0.74 -20.79
CA HIS A 190 6.96 -0.56 -20.18
C HIS A 190 5.72 -1.22 -20.81
N GLN A 191 4.80 -0.42 -21.38
CA GLN A 191 3.61 -0.93 -22.06
C GLN A 191 3.94 -1.71 -23.34
N ALA A 192 5.10 -1.51 -23.94
CA ALA A 192 5.58 -2.30 -25.07
C ALA A 192 5.76 -3.79 -24.71
N LEU A 193 5.85 -4.13 -23.42
CA LEU A 193 5.84 -5.53 -22.96
C LEU A 193 4.60 -6.29 -23.46
N TYR A 194 3.44 -5.63 -23.56
CA TYR A 194 2.21 -6.26 -24.01
C TYR A 194 2.18 -6.54 -25.53
N CYS A 195 3.16 -6.04 -26.29
CA CYS A 195 3.34 -6.41 -27.69
C CYS A 195 4.00 -7.79 -27.85
N PHE A 196 4.60 -8.35 -26.80
CA PHE A 196 5.22 -9.67 -26.82
C PHE A 196 4.21 -10.77 -26.50
N ASP A 197 4.15 -11.80 -27.33
CA ASP A 197 3.39 -13.01 -27.04
C ASP A 197 4.18 -13.89 -26.07
N TYR A 198 3.60 -14.12 -24.89
CA TYR A 198 4.20 -14.95 -23.86
C TYR A 198 4.49 -16.38 -24.33
N ASN A 199 3.73 -16.96 -25.26
CA ASN A 199 3.85 -18.37 -25.63
C ASN A 199 4.92 -18.65 -26.70
N LEU A 200 5.45 -17.61 -27.36
CA LEU A 200 6.48 -17.76 -28.40
C LEU A 200 7.87 -18.02 -27.79
N GLU A 201 8.70 -18.77 -28.51
CA GLU A 201 10.08 -19.07 -28.08
C GLU A 201 10.96 -17.81 -28.05
N GLU A 202 10.74 -16.87 -28.96
CA GLU A 202 11.44 -15.58 -29.02
C GLU A 202 11.30 -14.76 -27.72
N SER A 203 10.21 -14.98 -26.98
CA SER A 203 9.98 -14.33 -25.69
C SER A 203 10.77 -14.97 -24.54
N ARG A 204 11.50 -16.08 -24.76
CA ARG A 204 12.30 -16.75 -23.71
C ARG A 204 13.42 -15.84 -23.20
N GLU A 205 14.19 -15.23 -24.10
CA GLU A 205 15.26 -14.30 -23.72
C GLU A 205 14.72 -13.12 -22.89
N ILE A 206 13.55 -12.61 -23.26
CA ILE A 206 12.90 -11.51 -22.56
C ILE A 206 12.45 -11.95 -21.17
N LYS A 207 11.85 -13.14 -21.03
CA LYS A 207 11.47 -13.68 -19.72
C LYS A 207 12.69 -13.77 -18.80
N ASP A 208 13.81 -14.26 -19.30
CA ASP A 208 15.03 -14.41 -18.50
C ASP A 208 15.57 -13.04 -18.05
N MET A 209 15.67 -12.07 -18.96
CA MET A 209 16.05 -10.68 -18.61
C MET A 209 15.08 -10.03 -17.61
N LEU A 210 13.78 -10.26 -17.75
CA LEU A 210 12.77 -9.73 -16.83
C LEU A 210 12.87 -10.36 -15.44
N LEU A 211 13.21 -11.65 -15.35
CA LEU A 211 13.48 -12.31 -14.06
C LEU A 211 14.78 -11.80 -13.43
N GLU A 212 15.80 -11.51 -14.24
CA GLU A 212 17.06 -10.90 -13.77
C GLU A 212 16.82 -9.53 -13.11
N CYS A 213 15.83 -8.76 -13.59
CA CYS A 213 15.44 -7.48 -12.98
C CYS A 213 15.01 -7.64 -11.51
N PHE A 214 14.42 -8.78 -11.12
CA PHE A 214 14.06 -9.03 -9.71
C PHE A 214 15.27 -9.35 -8.83
N ILE A 215 16.38 -9.77 -9.42
CA ILE A 215 17.64 -10.07 -8.73
C ILE A 215 18.51 -8.80 -8.62
N ASN A 216 18.37 -7.91 -9.59
CA ASN A 216 19.14 -6.67 -9.65
C ASN A 216 18.72 -5.68 -8.53
N VAL A 217 19.64 -5.41 -7.61
CA VAL A 217 19.41 -4.53 -6.44
C VAL A 217 19.02 -3.10 -6.86
N ASN A 218 19.47 -2.61 -8.02
CA ASN A 218 19.15 -1.26 -8.48
C ASN A 218 17.65 -1.12 -8.81
N TYR A 219 17.05 -2.16 -9.39
CA TYR A 219 15.61 -2.23 -9.65
C TYR A 219 14.79 -2.22 -8.36
N VAL A 220 15.20 -3.01 -7.37
CA VAL A 220 14.49 -3.11 -6.09
C VAL A 220 14.59 -1.81 -5.28
N LYS A 221 15.77 -1.16 -5.28
CA LYS A 221 16.00 0.10 -4.54
C LYS A 221 15.35 1.32 -5.18
N LYS A 222 15.25 1.37 -6.51
CA LYS A 222 14.71 2.53 -7.23
C LYS A 222 13.18 2.49 -7.32
N GLU A 223 12.52 3.63 -7.17
CA GLU A 223 11.06 3.73 -7.21
C GLU A 223 10.48 3.34 -8.58
N GLU A 224 11.05 3.84 -9.68
CA GLU A 224 10.65 3.45 -11.04
C GLU A 224 10.88 1.95 -11.28
N GLY A 225 11.95 1.38 -10.71
CA GLY A 225 12.23 -0.05 -10.77
C GLY A 225 11.16 -0.87 -10.04
N ARG A 226 10.77 -0.49 -8.82
CA ARG A 226 9.65 -1.14 -8.10
C ARG A 226 8.34 -1.06 -8.88
N ARG A 227 8.03 0.11 -9.47
CA ARG A 227 6.83 0.27 -10.32
C ARG A 227 6.86 -0.66 -11.52
N PHE A 228 8.01 -0.76 -12.19
CA PHE A 228 8.24 -1.68 -13.30
C PHE A 228 8.04 -3.14 -12.85
N LEU A 229 8.75 -3.60 -11.82
CA LEU A 229 8.66 -4.96 -11.29
C LEU A 229 7.22 -5.33 -10.88
N SER A 230 6.52 -4.44 -10.18
CA SER A 230 5.10 -4.67 -9.83
C SER A 230 4.21 -4.81 -11.05
N SER A 231 4.50 -4.10 -12.15
CA SER A 231 3.69 -4.19 -13.37
C SER A 231 3.85 -5.52 -14.11
N LEU A 232 4.97 -6.23 -13.93
CA LEU A 232 5.25 -7.51 -14.57
C LEU A 232 4.32 -8.64 -14.11
N PHE A 233 3.77 -8.53 -12.90
CA PHE A 233 2.75 -9.46 -12.39
C PHE A 233 1.48 -9.47 -13.24
N ASN A 234 1.24 -8.42 -14.03
CA ASN A 234 0.04 -8.30 -14.85
C ASN A 234 0.23 -8.83 -16.29
N TRP A 235 1.43 -9.30 -16.65
CA TRP A 235 1.72 -9.73 -18.02
C TRP A 235 1.17 -11.13 -18.34
N ASN A 236 1.40 -12.12 -17.46
CA ASN A 236 0.90 -13.48 -17.65
C ASN A 236 0.85 -14.25 -16.31
N ILE A 237 -0.21 -15.05 -16.11
CA ILE A 237 -0.42 -15.85 -14.88
C ILE A 237 0.73 -16.83 -14.63
N ASN A 238 1.24 -17.49 -15.68
CA ASN A 238 2.36 -18.43 -15.53
C ASN A 238 3.66 -17.69 -15.17
N PHE A 239 3.81 -16.45 -15.63
CA PHE A 239 4.98 -15.63 -15.29
C PHE A 239 4.99 -15.22 -13.82
N ILE A 240 3.81 -15.01 -13.20
CA ILE A 240 3.71 -14.72 -11.75
C ILE A 240 4.40 -15.80 -10.92
N LYS A 241 4.20 -17.08 -11.26
CA LYS A 241 4.85 -18.21 -10.59
C LYS A 241 6.37 -18.19 -10.76
N MET A 242 6.85 -17.83 -11.96
CA MET A 242 8.28 -17.68 -12.21
C MET A 242 8.87 -16.52 -11.40
N ILE A 243 8.21 -15.36 -11.38
CA ILE A 243 8.60 -14.20 -10.56
C ILE A 243 8.69 -14.62 -9.08
N HIS A 244 7.65 -15.29 -8.58
CA HIS A 244 7.61 -15.73 -7.19
C HIS A 244 8.73 -16.69 -6.85
N GLY A 245 8.97 -17.71 -7.69
CA GLY A 245 10.09 -18.64 -7.55
C GLY A 245 11.44 -17.92 -7.55
N THR A 246 11.66 -17.00 -8.49
CA THR A 246 12.90 -16.20 -8.57
C THR A 246 13.13 -15.38 -7.31
N ILE A 247 12.10 -14.68 -6.80
CA ILE A 247 12.20 -13.93 -5.55
C ILE A 247 12.49 -14.86 -4.38
N LYS A 248 11.77 -15.98 -4.26
CA LYS A 248 11.92 -16.95 -3.16
C LYS A 248 13.34 -17.51 -3.09
N ASN A 249 13.94 -17.83 -4.23
CA ASN A 249 15.30 -18.38 -4.32
C ASN A 249 16.39 -17.43 -3.80
N GLN A 250 16.17 -16.11 -3.86
CA GLN A 250 17.14 -15.12 -3.38
C GLN A 250 16.86 -14.60 -1.97
N LEU A 251 15.70 -14.91 -1.36
CA LEU A 251 15.32 -14.37 -0.05
C LEU A 251 16.33 -14.66 1.06
N GLN A 252 17.01 -15.81 1.02
CA GLN A 252 17.99 -16.19 2.04
C GLN A 252 19.23 -15.27 2.04
N GLY A 253 19.64 -14.78 0.86
CA GLY A 253 20.81 -13.90 0.69
C GLY A 253 20.47 -12.42 0.74
N LEU A 254 19.19 -12.05 0.71
CA LEU A 254 18.76 -10.66 0.58
C LEU A 254 18.90 -9.89 1.90
N GLN A 255 19.45 -8.67 1.83
CA GLN A 255 19.57 -7.79 2.99
C GLN A 255 18.20 -7.38 3.54
N LYS A 256 18.04 -7.35 4.87
CA LYS A 256 16.75 -7.10 5.54
C LYS A 256 16.05 -5.81 5.10
N HIS A 257 16.79 -4.73 4.83
CA HIS A 257 16.19 -3.47 4.38
C HIS A 257 15.58 -3.57 2.97
N LEU A 258 16.11 -4.44 2.11
CA LEU A 258 15.57 -4.70 0.76
C LEU A 258 14.30 -5.53 0.81
N MET A 259 14.08 -6.32 1.86
CA MET A 259 12.84 -7.11 2.01
C MET A 259 11.60 -6.21 2.07
N VAL A 260 11.72 -4.99 2.62
CA VAL A 260 10.62 -4.01 2.64
C VAL A 260 10.22 -3.61 1.23
N HIS A 261 11.19 -3.42 0.33
CA HIS A 261 10.94 -3.11 -1.08
C HIS A 261 10.35 -4.28 -1.85
N ILE A 262 10.77 -5.52 -1.55
CA ILE A 262 10.14 -6.72 -2.11
C ILE A 262 8.67 -6.83 -1.67
N ALA A 263 8.39 -6.64 -0.38
CA ALA A 263 7.02 -6.63 0.14
C ALA A 263 6.18 -5.54 -0.52
N GLU A 264 6.76 -4.35 -0.73
CA GLU A 264 6.12 -3.25 -1.45
C GLU A 264 5.77 -3.62 -2.89
N ILE A 265 6.66 -4.34 -3.60
CA ILE A 265 6.41 -4.79 -4.98
C ILE A 265 5.19 -5.71 -5.03
N TYR A 266 5.12 -6.72 -4.15
CA TYR A 266 3.97 -7.61 -4.05
C TYR A 266 2.69 -6.87 -3.68
N PHE A 267 2.75 -5.98 -2.69
CA PHE A 267 1.59 -5.22 -2.24
C PHE A 267 1.04 -4.32 -3.35
N ARG A 268 1.91 -3.64 -4.10
CA ARG A 268 1.52 -2.82 -5.25
C ARG A 268 0.92 -3.65 -6.38
N ALA A 269 1.48 -4.83 -6.65
CA ALA A 269 0.96 -5.76 -7.66
C ALA A 269 -0.43 -6.28 -7.26
N TRP A 270 -0.56 -6.81 -6.04
CA TRP A 270 -1.83 -7.28 -5.48
C TRP A 270 -2.91 -6.20 -5.50
N LYS A 271 -2.61 -4.98 -5.04
CA LYS A 271 -3.57 -3.87 -5.00
C LYS A 271 -4.12 -3.47 -6.37
N LYS A 272 -3.36 -3.68 -7.45
CA LYS A 272 -3.77 -3.35 -8.82
C LYS A 272 -4.37 -4.54 -9.58
N ALA A 273 -4.17 -5.76 -9.09
CA ALA A 273 -4.61 -6.97 -9.76
C ALA A 273 -6.12 -7.15 -9.66
N SER A 274 -6.69 -7.88 -10.63
CA SER A 274 -8.09 -8.27 -10.64
C SER A 274 -8.26 -9.62 -11.34
N GLY A 275 -9.39 -10.30 -11.10
CA GLY A 275 -9.69 -11.61 -11.67
C GLY A 275 -8.62 -12.66 -11.38
N ASN A 276 -8.32 -13.49 -12.38
CA ASN A 276 -7.38 -14.61 -12.26
C ASN A 276 -5.95 -14.20 -11.84
N ILE A 277 -5.54 -12.97 -12.15
CA ILE A 277 -4.22 -12.44 -11.75
C ILE A 277 -4.20 -12.20 -10.24
N LEU A 278 -5.28 -11.66 -9.66
CA LEU A 278 -5.40 -11.46 -8.22
C LEU A 278 -5.36 -12.80 -7.49
N GLU A 279 -6.15 -13.77 -7.97
CA GLU A 279 -6.17 -15.11 -7.42
C GLU A 279 -4.78 -15.76 -7.42
N ALA A 280 -4.05 -15.67 -8.54
CA ALA A 280 -2.69 -16.22 -8.65
C ALA A 280 -1.70 -15.54 -7.69
N ILE A 281 -1.79 -14.22 -7.50
CA ILE A 281 -0.94 -13.52 -6.52
C ILE A 281 -1.27 -13.98 -5.09
N GLU A 282 -2.56 -14.13 -4.78
CA GLU A 282 -3.00 -14.56 -3.45
C GLU A 282 -2.63 -16.02 -3.16
N SER A 283 -2.97 -16.95 -4.06
CA SER A 283 -2.78 -18.39 -3.86
C SER A 283 -1.34 -18.83 -4.04
N ASP A 284 -0.68 -18.38 -5.11
CA ASP A 284 0.61 -18.95 -5.51
C ASP A 284 1.79 -18.19 -4.89
N CYS A 285 1.57 -16.95 -4.43
CA CYS A 285 2.65 -16.12 -3.89
C CYS A 285 2.46 -15.82 -2.40
N ILE A 286 1.40 -15.09 -2.05
CA ILE A 286 1.21 -14.59 -0.68
C ILE A 286 0.95 -15.77 0.26
N GLN A 287 0.04 -16.67 -0.10
CA GLN A 287 -0.24 -17.86 0.70
C GLN A 287 0.97 -18.80 0.79
N ASP A 288 1.82 -18.90 -0.24
CA ASP A 288 3.07 -19.67 -0.16
C ASP A 288 4.01 -19.10 0.91
N PHE A 289 4.23 -17.78 0.92
CA PHE A 289 5.04 -17.15 1.97
C PHE A 289 4.44 -17.34 3.36
N MET A 290 3.12 -17.21 3.49
CA MET A 290 2.43 -17.45 4.76
C MET A 290 2.57 -18.90 5.21
N PHE A 291 2.36 -19.86 4.30
CA PHE A 291 2.51 -21.28 4.57
C PHE A 291 3.92 -21.58 5.10
N HIS A 292 4.97 -21.11 4.41
CA HIS A 292 6.36 -21.32 4.83
C HIS A 292 6.68 -20.59 6.14
N GLY A 293 6.12 -19.40 6.35
CA GLY A 293 6.27 -18.65 7.61
C GLY A 293 5.70 -19.39 8.83
N ILE A 294 4.62 -20.15 8.65
CA ILE A 294 3.95 -20.90 9.72
C ILE A 294 4.53 -22.31 9.88
N HIS A 295 4.80 -23.00 8.77
CA HIS A 295 5.21 -24.41 8.72
C HIS A 295 6.71 -24.61 8.71
N LEU A 296 7.49 -23.59 9.09
CA LEU A 296 8.92 -23.75 9.33
C LEU A 296 9.13 -25.02 10.18
N PRO A 297 10.08 -25.92 9.83
CA PRO A 297 10.35 -27.13 10.60
C PRO A 297 11.02 -26.83 11.94
N ARG A 298 10.57 -27.48 13.02
CA ARG A 298 11.02 -27.22 14.42
C ARG A 298 12.53 -27.19 14.67
N ARG A 299 13.35 -27.73 13.75
CA ARG A 299 14.83 -27.80 13.85
C ARG A 299 15.56 -26.81 12.94
N SER A 300 14.84 -26.00 12.16
CA SER A 300 15.48 -25.02 11.26
C SER A 300 16.14 -23.88 12.07
N PRO A 301 17.34 -23.42 11.70
CA PRO A 301 17.97 -22.25 12.32
C PRO A 301 17.15 -20.96 12.12
N VAL A 302 16.27 -20.93 11.10
CA VAL A 302 15.28 -19.86 10.88
C VAL A 302 14.07 -20.04 11.80
N HIS A 303 13.72 -21.28 12.17
CA HIS A 303 12.68 -21.57 13.14
C HIS A 303 13.00 -21.07 14.54
N ALA A 304 14.26 -21.00 14.95
CA ALA A 304 14.62 -20.37 16.23
C ALA A 304 14.31 -18.86 16.21
N ARG A 305 14.54 -18.19 15.07
CA ARG A 305 14.23 -16.76 14.87
C ARG A 305 12.74 -16.46 14.67
N VAL A 306 11.96 -17.45 14.23
CA VAL A 306 10.50 -17.37 14.03
C VAL A 306 9.71 -17.90 15.25
N ARG A 307 10.29 -18.80 16.06
CA ARG A 307 9.75 -19.33 17.33
C ARG A 307 10.30 -18.67 18.59
N GLU A 308 11.11 -17.63 18.47
CA GLU A 308 10.75 -16.42 19.22
C GLU A 308 9.40 -15.91 18.66
N SER A 309 8.34 -16.72 18.78
CA SER A 309 7.01 -16.15 18.93
C SER A 309 7.19 -15.37 20.20
N LEU A 310 7.45 -14.06 20.05
CA LEU A 310 7.75 -13.18 21.17
C LEU A 310 6.70 -13.41 22.27
N LEU A 311 5.48 -13.78 21.88
CA LEU A 311 4.33 -14.19 22.69
C LEU A 311 4.53 -15.42 23.59
N GLU A 312 5.45 -16.33 23.33
CA GLU A 312 5.70 -17.55 24.14
C GLU A 312 7.07 -17.54 24.83
N ASP A 313 7.82 -16.45 24.68
CA ASP A 313 9.15 -16.32 25.25
C ASP A 313 9.13 -16.53 26.78
N PRO A 314 10.09 -17.23 27.39
CA PRO A 314 10.11 -17.42 28.85
C PRO A 314 10.15 -16.09 29.62
N TYR A 315 10.74 -15.04 29.05
CA TYR A 315 10.89 -13.75 29.69
C TYR A 315 9.68 -12.82 29.43
N PRO A 316 8.97 -12.37 30.48
CA PRO A 316 7.73 -11.58 30.34
C PRO A 316 7.85 -10.28 29.53
N MET A 317 9.02 -9.63 29.55
CA MET A 317 9.25 -8.39 28.79
C MET A 317 9.26 -8.65 27.28
N VAL A 318 9.79 -9.81 26.86
CA VAL A 318 9.80 -10.20 25.45
C VAL A 318 8.38 -10.50 24.99
N ARG A 319 7.58 -11.21 25.80
CA ARG A 319 6.13 -11.40 25.55
C ARG A 319 5.36 -10.10 25.41
N SER A 320 5.60 -9.16 26.32
CA SER A 320 4.98 -7.83 26.27
C SER A 320 5.29 -7.08 24.97
N THR A 321 6.56 -7.12 24.54
CA THR A 321 7.02 -6.51 23.27
C THR A 321 6.43 -7.24 22.06
N GLY A 322 6.33 -8.57 22.15
CA GLY A 322 5.70 -9.42 21.17
C GLY A 322 4.26 -9.06 20.90
N ILE A 323 3.46 -8.91 21.97
CA ILE A 323 2.06 -8.53 21.88
C ILE A 323 1.91 -7.23 21.09
N LEU A 324 2.75 -6.23 21.37
CA LEU A 324 2.72 -4.96 20.64
C LEU A 324 3.04 -5.13 19.15
N GLY A 325 4.11 -5.85 18.83
CA GLY A 325 4.52 -6.08 17.44
C GLY A 325 3.46 -6.83 16.65
N VAL A 326 2.93 -7.89 17.25
CA VAL A 326 1.87 -8.71 16.68
C VAL A 326 0.60 -7.88 16.45
N CYS A 327 0.09 -7.17 17.46
CA CYS A 327 -1.11 -6.34 17.32
C CYS A 327 -0.97 -5.27 16.22
N LYS A 328 0.21 -4.67 16.05
CA LYS A 328 0.48 -3.71 14.98
C LYS A 328 0.43 -4.36 13.60
N ILE A 329 1.11 -5.50 13.42
CA ILE A 329 1.12 -6.24 12.15
C ILE A 329 -0.30 -6.72 11.80
N THR A 330 -1.01 -7.31 12.75
CA THR A 330 -2.38 -7.79 12.55
C THR A 330 -3.32 -6.66 12.15
N SER A 331 -3.21 -5.48 12.79
CA SER A 331 -4.03 -4.32 12.44
C SER A 331 -3.72 -3.80 11.03
N GLN A 332 -2.44 -3.69 10.68
CA GLN A 332 -1.97 -3.13 9.41
C GLN A 332 -2.19 -4.07 8.19
N TYR A 333 -2.07 -5.38 8.39
CA TYR A 333 -2.09 -6.38 7.32
C TYR A 333 -3.32 -7.31 7.41
N TRP A 334 -4.37 -6.90 8.13
CA TRP A 334 -5.56 -7.73 8.39
C TRP A 334 -6.10 -8.44 7.16
N GLU A 335 -6.26 -7.71 6.05
CA GLU A 335 -6.84 -8.23 4.79
C GLU A 335 -5.92 -9.25 4.08
N MET A 336 -4.61 -9.20 4.33
CA MET A 336 -3.64 -10.13 3.74
C MET A 336 -3.44 -11.38 4.61
N MET A 337 -3.95 -11.40 5.84
CA MET A 337 -3.77 -12.53 6.75
C MET A 337 -4.86 -13.58 6.54
N PRO A 338 -4.50 -14.86 6.31
CA PRO A 338 -5.46 -15.96 6.31
C PRO A 338 -6.38 -15.95 7.55
N PRO A 339 -7.70 -16.14 7.40
CA PRO A 339 -8.65 -16.08 8.50
C PRO A 339 -8.33 -17.03 9.66
N THR A 340 -7.80 -18.22 9.38
CA THR A 340 -7.38 -19.20 10.40
C THR A 340 -6.28 -18.65 11.30
N ILE A 341 -5.29 -17.97 10.72
CA ILE A 341 -4.17 -17.37 11.46
C ILE A 341 -4.67 -16.22 12.33
N LEU A 342 -5.56 -15.37 11.81
CA LEU A 342 -6.15 -14.28 12.58
C LEU A 342 -6.86 -14.82 13.83
N ILE A 343 -7.63 -15.91 13.66
CA ILE A 343 -8.34 -16.57 14.76
C ILE A 343 -7.34 -17.14 15.79
N ASP A 344 -6.34 -17.90 15.35
CA ASP A 344 -5.37 -18.54 16.25
C ASP A 344 -4.54 -17.51 17.02
N LEU A 345 -4.11 -16.45 16.34
CA LEU A 345 -3.35 -15.36 16.94
C LEU A 345 -4.15 -14.58 17.98
N LEU A 346 -5.39 -14.22 17.65
CA LEU A 346 -6.23 -13.51 18.60
C LEU A 346 -6.64 -14.40 19.76
N LYS A 347 -6.91 -15.70 19.53
CA LYS A 347 -7.12 -16.67 20.62
C LYS A 347 -5.90 -16.81 21.51
N LYS A 348 -4.68 -16.79 20.97
CA LYS A 348 -3.45 -16.78 21.78
C LYS A 348 -3.39 -15.55 22.69
N ILE A 349 -3.65 -14.36 22.12
CA ILE A 349 -3.62 -13.09 22.85
C ILE A 349 -4.72 -13.03 23.92
N THR A 350 -5.97 -13.33 23.56
CA THR A 350 -7.12 -13.19 24.46
C THR A 350 -7.35 -14.39 25.37
N GLY A 351 -6.90 -15.58 24.97
CA GLY A 351 -7.14 -16.84 25.69
C GLY A 351 -5.99 -17.28 26.58
N GLU A 352 -4.74 -16.89 26.26
CA GLU A 352 -3.57 -17.29 27.04
C GLU A 352 -2.86 -16.08 27.65
N LEU A 353 -2.44 -15.10 26.84
CA LEU A 353 -1.62 -13.98 27.33
C LEU A 353 -2.39 -13.01 28.21
N ALA A 354 -3.70 -12.87 27.98
CA ALA A 354 -4.58 -12.11 28.86
C ALA A 354 -4.66 -12.72 30.28
N PHE A 355 -4.28 -13.99 30.42
CA PHE A 355 -4.29 -14.77 31.66
C PHE A 355 -2.89 -15.27 32.05
N ASP A 356 -1.83 -14.62 31.55
CA ASP A 356 -0.44 -14.99 31.84
C ASP A 356 -0.19 -15.05 33.36
N THR A 357 0.12 -16.25 33.84
CA THR A 357 0.28 -16.53 35.28
C THR A 357 1.58 -15.97 35.84
N SER A 358 2.59 -15.78 34.99
CA SER A 358 3.93 -15.38 35.43
C SER A 358 4.11 -13.87 35.54
N SER A 359 3.33 -13.06 34.80
CA SER A 359 3.49 -11.60 34.83
C SER A 359 2.22 -10.81 34.54
N ALA A 360 1.92 -9.88 35.46
CA ALA A 360 0.88 -8.87 35.26
C ALA A 360 1.24 -7.86 34.15
N ASP A 361 2.52 -7.69 33.78
CA ASP A 361 2.91 -6.80 32.67
C ASP A 361 2.50 -7.36 31.32
N VAL A 362 2.54 -8.68 31.15
CA VAL A 362 2.06 -9.34 29.93
C VAL A 362 0.56 -9.17 29.79
N ARG A 363 -0.21 -9.49 30.86
CA ARG A 363 -1.67 -9.29 30.88
C ARG A 363 -2.06 -7.84 30.62
N CYS A 364 -1.35 -6.90 31.25
CA CYS A 364 -1.55 -5.46 31.02
C CYS A 364 -1.25 -5.05 29.57
N SER A 365 -0.19 -5.61 28.97
CA SER A 365 0.20 -5.34 27.57
C SER A 365 -0.85 -5.80 26.57
N VAL A 366 -1.51 -6.93 26.82
CA VAL A 366 -2.66 -7.38 26.00
C VAL A 366 -3.73 -6.29 25.93
N PHE A 367 -4.21 -5.81 27.07
CA PHE A 367 -5.30 -4.82 27.10
C PHE A 367 -4.87 -3.44 26.59
N LYS A 368 -3.58 -3.10 26.66
CA LYS A 368 -3.04 -1.89 26.04
C LYS A 368 -2.89 -1.99 24.52
N CYS A 369 -2.70 -3.19 23.97
CA CYS A 369 -2.44 -3.38 22.54
C CYS A 369 -3.68 -3.77 21.72
N LEU A 370 -4.69 -4.43 22.31
CA LEU A 370 -5.96 -4.72 21.64
C LEU A 370 -6.66 -3.46 21.04
N PRO A 371 -6.58 -2.26 21.66
CA PRO A 371 -7.06 -1.02 21.04
C PRO A 371 -6.51 -0.74 19.63
N ILE A 372 -5.27 -1.15 19.34
CA ILE A 372 -4.63 -0.98 18.02
C ILE A 372 -5.35 -1.80 16.94
N ILE A 373 -5.80 -3.01 17.30
CA ILE A 373 -6.55 -3.87 16.39
C ILE A 373 -7.98 -3.33 16.23
N LEU A 374 -8.59 -2.83 17.30
CA LEU A 374 -9.93 -2.23 17.28
C LEU A 374 -10.04 -0.97 16.41
N ASP A 375 -8.93 -0.30 16.10
CA ASP A 375 -8.93 0.80 15.11
C ASP A 375 -9.23 0.31 13.69
N ASN A 376 -8.97 -0.97 13.41
CA ASN A 376 -9.39 -1.63 12.18
C ASN A 376 -10.82 -2.20 12.33
N LYS A 377 -11.79 -1.62 11.62
CA LYS A 377 -13.20 -2.02 11.67
C LYS A 377 -13.46 -3.46 11.21
N LEU A 378 -12.62 -4.01 10.34
CA LEU A 378 -12.74 -5.40 9.87
C LEU A 378 -12.51 -6.41 11.01
N SER A 379 -11.83 -5.99 12.08
CA SER A 379 -11.58 -6.84 13.25
C SER A 379 -12.76 -7.01 14.19
N HIS A 380 -13.75 -6.11 14.11
CA HIS A 380 -14.83 -6.00 15.11
C HIS A 380 -15.66 -7.30 15.23
N PRO A 381 -16.08 -7.97 14.15
CA PRO A 381 -16.88 -9.19 14.27
C PRO A 381 -16.16 -10.32 15.00
N LEU A 382 -14.86 -10.50 14.74
CA LEU A 382 -14.06 -11.53 15.40
C LEU A 382 -13.76 -11.17 16.86
N LEU A 383 -13.42 -9.92 17.15
CA LEU A 383 -13.20 -9.47 18.52
C LEU A 383 -14.47 -9.52 19.36
N GLU A 384 -15.64 -9.19 18.82
CA GLU A 384 -16.92 -9.31 19.54
C GLU A 384 -17.18 -10.75 20.02
N GLN A 385 -16.72 -11.76 19.26
CA GLN A 385 -16.82 -13.17 19.65
C GLN A 385 -15.82 -13.58 20.74
N LEU A 386 -14.61 -13.00 20.73
CA LEU A 386 -13.51 -13.41 21.63
C LEU A 386 -13.51 -12.65 22.97
N LEU A 387 -13.91 -11.38 22.97
CA LEU A 387 -13.86 -10.51 24.14
C LEU A 387 -14.64 -11.02 25.37
N PRO A 388 -15.82 -11.67 25.26
CA PRO A 388 -16.55 -12.19 26.42
C PRO A 388 -15.76 -13.16 27.31
N ALA A 389 -14.74 -13.84 26.77
CA ALA A 389 -13.85 -14.69 27.56
C ALA A 389 -13.05 -13.91 28.61
N LEU A 390 -12.84 -12.60 28.38
CA LEU A 390 -12.03 -11.71 29.23
C LEU A 390 -12.78 -11.14 30.44
N ARG A 391 -14.04 -11.54 30.66
CA ARG A 391 -14.92 -10.94 31.68
C ARG A 391 -14.31 -10.89 33.09
N TYR A 392 -13.49 -11.87 33.45
CA TYR A 392 -12.85 -11.96 34.77
C TYR A 392 -11.60 -11.09 34.91
N SER A 393 -11.06 -10.53 33.82
CA SER A 393 -9.92 -9.61 33.87
C SER A 393 -10.25 -8.31 34.60
N LEU A 394 -11.54 -7.98 34.74
CA LEU A 394 -12.01 -6.90 35.60
C LEU A 394 -11.69 -7.15 37.10
N HIS A 395 -11.53 -8.41 37.49
CA HIS A 395 -11.20 -8.84 38.85
C HIS A 395 -9.72 -9.25 38.99
N ASP A 396 -8.85 -8.88 38.04
CA ASP A 396 -7.42 -9.20 38.11
C ASP A 396 -6.81 -8.69 39.42
N ASN A 397 -5.91 -9.46 40.03
CA ASN A 397 -5.24 -9.07 41.28
C ASN A 397 -4.44 -7.78 41.13
N SER A 398 -3.93 -7.49 39.94
CA SER A 398 -3.10 -6.33 39.65
C SER A 398 -3.95 -5.13 39.21
N GLU A 399 -3.89 -4.03 39.97
CA GLU A 399 -4.62 -2.79 39.64
C GLU A 399 -4.28 -2.27 38.24
N LYS A 400 -3.00 -2.34 37.82
CA LYS A 400 -2.59 -1.89 36.48
C LYS A 400 -3.30 -2.67 35.36
N VAL A 401 -3.55 -3.96 35.58
CA VAL A 401 -4.25 -4.81 34.62
C VAL A 401 -5.73 -4.43 34.59
N ARG A 402 -6.36 -4.23 35.76
CA ARG A 402 -7.74 -3.74 35.85
C ARG A 402 -7.91 -2.38 35.17
N VAL A 403 -6.99 -1.43 35.38
CA VAL A 403 -6.99 -0.14 34.68
C VAL A 403 -6.94 -0.33 33.16
N ALA A 404 -5.99 -1.13 32.66
CA ALA A 404 -5.85 -1.37 31.22
C ALA A 404 -7.08 -2.06 30.62
N PHE A 405 -7.69 -2.98 31.36
CA PHE A 405 -8.90 -3.67 30.92
C PHE A 405 -10.12 -2.73 30.84
N VAL A 406 -10.31 -1.83 31.82
CA VAL A 406 -11.40 -0.84 31.75
C VAL A 406 -11.17 0.17 30.62
N GLU A 407 -9.92 0.55 30.34
CA GLU A 407 -9.58 1.37 29.16
C GLU A 407 -9.95 0.66 27.84
N LEU A 408 -9.72 -0.65 27.75
CA LEU A 408 -10.17 -1.46 26.61
C LEU A 408 -11.69 -1.43 26.47
N LEU A 409 -12.46 -1.59 27.56
CA LEU A 409 -13.92 -1.50 27.54
C LEU A 409 -14.41 -0.11 27.07
N LEU A 410 -13.75 0.96 27.51
CA LEU A 410 -14.02 2.33 27.06
C LEU A 410 -13.73 2.48 25.55
N LYS A 411 -12.62 1.94 25.06
CA LYS A 411 -12.29 1.92 23.63
C LYS A 411 -13.36 1.19 22.82
N ILE A 412 -13.76 0.00 23.25
CA ILE A 412 -14.82 -0.81 22.61
C ILE A 412 -16.13 -0.01 22.51
N LYS A 413 -16.54 0.64 23.60
CA LYS A 413 -17.71 1.53 23.64
C LYS A 413 -17.58 2.69 22.65
N ALA A 414 -16.41 3.33 22.59
CA ALA A 414 -16.18 4.49 21.73
C ALA A 414 -16.22 4.14 20.23
N VAL A 415 -15.60 3.04 19.82
CA VAL A 415 -15.59 2.60 18.41
C VAL A 415 -16.81 1.77 18.01
N ARG A 416 -17.71 1.49 18.96
CA ARG A 416 -18.93 0.69 18.78
C ARG A 416 -18.65 -0.75 18.28
N ALA A 417 -17.52 -1.32 18.65
CA ALA A 417 -17.12 -2.67 18.23
C ALA A 417 -17.98 -3.76 18.88
N ALA A 418 -18.41 -3.56 20.14
CA ALA A 418 -19.26 -4.48 20.88
C ALA A 418 -19.99 -3.74 22.01
N LYS A 419 -21.04 -4.36 22.55
CA LYS A 419 -21.71 -3.87 23.77
C LYS A 419 -20.89 -4.28 24.99
N PHE A 420 -20.30 -3.33 25.72
CA PHE A 420 -19.41 -3.64 26.86
C PHE A 420 -20.09 -4.49 27.94
N TRP A 421 -21.42 -4.35 28.13
CA TRP A 421 -22.18 -5.15 29.10
C TRP A 421 -22.40 -6.61 28.69
N LYS A 422 -22.17 -6.96 27.41
CA LYS A 422 -22.08 -8.37 26.98
C LYS A 422 -20.73 -9.00 27.31
N ILE A 423 -19.70 -8.17 27.48
CA ILE A 423 -18.35 -8.61 27.87
C ILE A 423 -18.28 -8.68 29.40
N CYS A 424 -18.62 -7.58 30.08
CA CYS A 424 -18.66 -7.50 31.54
C CYS A 424 -20.08 -7.17 32.00
N PRO A 425 -20.82 -8.15 32.56
CA PRO A 425 -22.13 -7.92 33.16
C PRO A 425 -22.11 -6.80 34.20
N MET A 426 -23.23 -6.09 34.32
CA MET A 426 -23.34 -4.91 35.20
C MET A 426 -23.02 -5.23 36.66
N GLU A 427 -23.38 -6.42 37.15
CA GLU A 427 -23.06 -6.89 38.51
C GLU A 427 -21.56 -6.82 38.83
N HIS A 428 -20.71 -7.29 37.92
CA HIS A 428 -19.26 -7.30 38.11
C HIS A 428 -18.69 -5.88 38.09
N ILE A 429 -19.24 -5.01 37.24
CA ILE A 429 -18.87 -3.59 37.17
C ILE A 429 -19.21 -2.88 38.47
N LEU A 430 -20.41 -3.08 39.02
CA LEU A 430 -20.83 -2.44 40.26
C LEU A 430 -20.02 -2.94 41.47
N VAL A 431 -19.76 -4.25 41.56
CA VAL A 431 -18.89 -4.82 42.60
C VAL A 431 -17.51 -4.17 42.56
N ARG A 432 -16.88 -4.06 41.38
CA ARG A 432 -15.58 -3.38 41.27
C ARG A 432 -15.67 -1.87 41.52
N LEU A 433 -16.71 -1.19 41.09
CA LEU A 433 -16.89 0.24 41.33
C LEU A 433 -16.94 0.56 42.83
N GLN A 434 -17.55 -0.31 43.64
CA GLN A 434 -17.56 -0.20 45.10
C GLN A 434 -16.16 -0.41 45.70
N MET A 435 -15.43 -1.43 45.24
CA MET A 435 -14.21 -1.94 45.90
C MET A 435 -12.92 -1.28 45.42
N ASP A 436 -12.86 -0.80 44.18
CA ASP A 436 -11.61 -0.36 43.57
C ASP A 436 -11.13 1.02 44.02
N SER A 437 -9.84 1.24 43.80
CA SER A 437 -9.16 2.53 43.92
C SER A 437 -9.68 3.57 42.93
N ARG A 438 -9.32 4.84 43.16
CA ARG A 438 -9.69 5.97 42.29
C ARG A 438 -9.34 5.77 40.80
N PRO A 439 -8.13 5.27 40.43
CA PRO A 439 -7.77 5.08 39.02
C PRO A 439 -8.71 4.16 38.24
N VAL A 440 -9.20 3.09 38.86
CA VAL A 440 -10.15 2.16 38.20
C VAL A 440 -11.58 2.69 38.32
N SER A 441 -12.02 3.11 39.51
CA SER A 441 -13.39 3.59 39.74
C SER A 441 -13.78 4.76 38.84
N ARG A 442 -12.94 5.79 38.66
CA ARG A 442 -13.24 6.91 37.75
C ARG A 442 -13.52 6.46 36.31
N ARG A 443 -12.84 5.41 35.85
CA ARG A 443 -13.01 4.86 34.49
C ARG A 443 -14.26 4.01 34.40
N LEU A 444 -14.59 3.27 35.46
CA LEU A 444 -15.86 2.56 35.56
C LEU A 444 -17.03 3.55 35.53
N VAL A 445 -16.94 4.66 36.26
CA VAL A 445 -17.93 5.75 36.20
C VAL A 445 -18.07 6.27 34.77
N SER A 446 -16.98 6.60 34.09
CA SER A 446 -17.00 6.98 32.66
C SER A 446 -17.69 5.93 31.77
N LEU A 447 -17.43 4.64 32.01
CA LEU A 447 -17.99 3.53 31.24
C LEU A 447 -19.52 3.46 31.39
N VAL A 448 -20.04 3.65 32.61
CA VAL A 448 -21.48 3.54 32.91
C VAL A 448 -22.19 4.88 33.08
N PHE A 449 -21.53 6.02 32.83
CA PHE A 449 -22.06 7.35 33.09
C PHE A 449 -23.44 7.56 32.45
N ASN A 450 -23.53 7.35 31.14
CA ASN A 450 -24.80 7.50 30.40
C ASN A 450 -25.86 6.46 30.77
N SER A 451 -25.51 5.39 31.50
CA SER A 451 -26.49 4.41 31.98
C SER A 451 -27.22 4.91 33.23
N PHE A 452 -26.55 5.71 34.08
CA PHE A 452 -27.07 6.12 35.38
C PHE A 452 -27.28 7.63 35.56
N LEU A 453 -26.69 8.45 34.67
CA LEU A 453 -26.94 9.88 34.57
C LEU A 453 -26.95 10.31 33.09
N PRO A 454 -28.01 9.95 32.33
CA PRO A 454 -28.14 10.31 30.93
C PRO A 454 -28.53 11.79 30.77
N VAL A 455 -27.55 12.70 30.81
CA VAL A 455 -27.77 14.17 30.81
C VAL A 455 -28.57 14.73 29.62
N ASN A 456 -28.77 13.95 28.57
CA ASN A 456 -29.58 14.31 27.40
C ASN A 456 -31.05 13.85 27.51
N GLN A 457 -31.42 13.20 28.60
CA GLN A 457 -32.79 12.74 28.89
C GLN A 457 -33.45 13.66 29.93
N PRO A 458 -34.80 13.62 30.07
CA PRO A 458 -35.53 14.35 31.11
C PRO A 458 -35.05 14.01 32.53
N GLU A 459 -35.26 14.94 33.46
CA GLU A 459 -34.79 14.85 34.85
C GLU A 459 -35.44 13.68 35.62
N GLU A 460 -36.66 13.29 35.24
CA GLU A 460 -37.38 12.13 35.78
C GLU A 460 -36.59 10.83 35.53
N VAL A 461 -36.03 10.69 34.32
CA VAL A 461 -35.21 9.52 33.96
C VAL A 461 -33.94 9.49 34.80
N TRP A 462 -33.36 10.63 35.17
CA TRP A 462 -32.17 10.67 36.01
C TRP A 462 -32.48 10.14 37.41
N CYS A 463 -33.62 10.54 37.97
CA CYS A 463 -34.10 10.03 39.25
C CYS A 463 -34.36 8.53 39.21
N GLU A 464 -35.11 8.03 38.23
CA GLU A 464 -35.37 6.60 38.07
C GLU A 464 -34.08 5.78 37.98
N ARG A 465 -33.10 6.25 37.19
CA ARG A 465 -31.80 5.59 37.05
C ARG A 465 -30.97 5.65 38.32
N CYS A 466 -31.06 6.73 39.09
CA CYS A 466 -30.44 6.78 40.42
C CYS A 466 -31.06 5.77 41.37
N VAL A 467 -32.38 5.72 41.47
CA VAL A 467 -33.09 4.75 42.32
C VAL A 467 -32.67 3.33 41.94
N THR A 468 -32.66 3.04 40.64
CA THR A 468 -32.20 1.75 40.09
C THR A 468 -30.78 1.44 40.55
N LEU A 469 -29.83 2.37 40.43
CA LEU A 469 -28.44 2.14 40.83
C LEU A 469 -28.30 1.87 42.34
N VAL A 470 -29.03 2.62 43.17
CA VAL A 470 -29.04 2.42 44.63
C VAL A 470 -29.60 1.03 44.97
N GLN A 471 -30.68 0.61 44.31
CA GLN A 471 -31.28 -0.72 44.49
C GLN A 471 -30.34 -1.84 44.03
N MET A 472 -29.60 -1.64 42.94
CA MET A 472 -28.65 -2.64 42.44
C MET A 472 -27.43 -2.78 43.36
N ASN A 473 -26.84 -1.67 43.80
CA ASN A 473 -25.73 -1.66 44.76
C ASN A 473 -25.54 -0.25 45.36
N HIS A 474 -26.00 -0.03 46.60
CA HIS A 474 -25.93 1.26 47.30
C HIS A 474 -24.49 1.80 47.43
N ALA A 475 -23.51 0.94 47.69
CA ALA A 475 -22.11 1.36 47.87
C ALA A 475 -21.45 1.74 46.54
N ALA A 476 -21.77 1.04 45.45
CA ALA A 476 -21.37 1.43 44.10
C ALA A 476 -22.05 2.74 43.67
N ALA A 477 -23.33 2.95 44.02
CA ALA A 477 -24.05 4.20 43.79
C ALA A 477 -23.33 5.39 44.43
N ARG A 478 -22.92 5.25 45.69
CA ARG A 478 -22.14 6.27 46.41
C ARG A 478 -20.86 6.63 45.66
N ARG A 479 -20.10 5.62 45.20
CA ARG A 479 -18.87 5.82 44.42
C ARG A 479 -19.13 6.46 43.06
N PHE A 480 -20.22 6.07 42.39
CA PHE A 480 -20.63 6.65 41.12
C PHE A 480 -20.86 8.15 41.24
N TYR A 481 -21.77 8.56 42.14
CA TYR A 481 -22.14 9.96 42.30
C TYR A 481 -21.02 10.80 42.91
N GLN A 482 -20.12 10.20 43.70
CA GLN A 482 -18.89 10.86 44.15
C GLN A 482 -18.03 11.36 42.97
N HIS A 483 -17.96 10.60 41.87
CA HIS A 483 -17.12 10.93 40.71
C HIS A 483 -17.90 11.43 39.48
N ALA A 484 -19.24 11.43 39.52
CA ALA A 484 -20.08 11.84 38.39
C ALA A 484 -19.78 13.28 37.89
N HIS A 485 -19.36 14.17 38.79
CA HIS A 485 -18.99 15.55 38.46
C HIS A 485 -17.81 15.67 37.49
N GLU A 486 -16.96 14.63 37.37
CA GLU A 486 -15.84 14.61 36.42
C GLU A 486 -16.32 14.43 34.96
N HIS A 487 -17.60 14.11 34.73
CA HIS A 487 -18.16 13.74 33.42
C HIS A 487 -19.32 14.62 32.95
N THR A 488 -19.68 15.67 33.70
CA THR A 488 -20.77 16.57 33.34
C THR A 488 -20.57 17.96 33.95
N ALA A 489 -21.28 18.96 33.44
CA ALA A 489 -21.25 20.31 33.98
C ALA A 489 -21.81 20.34 35.42
N CYS A 490 -21.28 21.24 36.26
CA CYS A 490 -21.74 21.43 37.63
C CYS A 490 -23.25 21.75 37.72
N THR A 491 -23.81 22.38 36.68
CA THR A 491 -25.24 22.67 36.57
C THR A 491 -26.10 21.41 36.56
N ASN A 492 -25.66 20.34 35.88
CA ASN A 492 -26.38 19.07 35.84
C ASN A 492 -26.34 18.35 37.19
N ILE A 493 -25.22 18.46 37.92
CA ILE A 493 -25.12 17.93 39.29
C ILE A 493 -26.05 18.71 40.24
N ALA A 494 -26.09 20.04 40.13
CA ALA A 494 -27.00 20.87 40.93
C ALA A 494 -28.47 20.54 40.64
N LYS A 495 -28.83 20.34 39.37
CA LYS A 495 -30.17 19.87 38.96
C LYS A 495 -30.50 18.50 39.56
N LEU A 496 -29.60 17.53 39.45
CA LEU A 496 -29.79 16.21 40.05
C LEU A 496 -30.06 16.30 41.56
N ILE A 497 -29.26 17.08 42.29
CA ILE A 497 -29.45 17.30 43.74
C ILE A 497 -30.81 17.96 44.02
N HIS A 498 -31.19 18.96 43.21
CA HIS A 498 -32.46 19.66 43.35
C HIS A 498 -33.66 18.71 43.17
N VAL A 499 -33.65 17.91 42.09
CA VAL A 499 -34.74 16.97 41.78
C VAL A 499 -34.81 15.87 42.85
N MET A 500 -33.67 15.32 43.26
CA MET A 500 -33.62 14.36 44.37
C MET A 500 -34.22 14.92 45.66
N ARG A 501 -33.84 16.15 46.04
CA ARG A 501 -34.38 16.83 47.22
C ARG A 501 -35.88 17.06 47.10
N HIS A 502 -36.35 17.50 45.93
CA HIS A 502 -37.77 17.73 45.67
C HIS A 502 -38.57 16.43 45.83
N CYS A 503 -38.12 15.34 45.21
CA CYS A 503 -38.78 14.05 45.31
C CYS A 503 -38.74 13.48 46.74
N LEU A 504 -37.61 13.59 47.46
CA LEU A 504 -37.51 13.17 48.86
C LEU A 504 -38.47 13.94 49.76
N ASN A 505 -38.55 15.27 49.61
CA ASN A 505 -39.49 16.10 50.36
C ASN A 505 -40.94 15.69 50.07
N ALA A 506 -41.29 15.43 48.81
CA ALA A 506 -42.63 14.98 48.44
C ALA A 506 -42.97 13.61 49.07
N CYS A 507 -42.01 12.66 49.10
CA CYS A 507 -42.18 11.37 49.77
C CYS A 507 -42.35 11.52 51.29
N VAL A 508 -41.56 12.37 51.94
CA VAL A 508 -41.68 12.63 53.39
C VAL A 508 -43.03 13.26 53.72
N GLN A 509 -43.48 14.26 52.94
CA GLN A 509 -44.78 14.90 53.13
C GLN A 509 -45.94 13.91 52.94
N ARG A 510 -45.83 13.00 51.97
CA ARG A 510 -46.80 11.93 51.78
C ARG A 510 -46.84 10.96 52.96
N ALA A 511 -45.68 10.49 53.42
CA ALA A 511 -45.60 9.58 54.57
C ALA A 511 -46.15 10.21 55.87
N LEU A 512 -45.97 11.52 56.07
CA LEU A 512 -46.53 12.26 57.20
C LEU A 512 -48.07 12.36 57.13
N ARG A 513 -48.65 12.47 55.93
CA ARG A 513 -50.11 12.47 55.73
C ARG A 513 -50.71 11.09 55.95
N GLU A 514 -50.08 10.05 55.41
CA GLU A 514 -50.50 8.65 55.59
C GLU A 514 -50.41 8.18 57.06
N GLN A 515 -49.61 8.84 57.90
CA GLN A 515 -49.58 8.62 59.36
C GLN A 515 -50.69 9.35 60.13
N GLN A 516 -51.31 10.37 59.53
CA GLN A 516 -52.39 11.16 60.12
C GLN A 516 -53.79 10.66 59.72
N GLU A 517 -53.88 9.76 58.73
CA GLU A 517 -55.14 9.17 58.23
C GLU A 517 -55.51 7.85 58.94
N ASP A 518 -56.80 7.74 59.32
CA ASP A 518 -57.40 6.60 60.02
C ASP A 518 -57.29 5.30 59.18
N PRO A 519 -57.16 4.10 59.79
CA PRO A 519 -56.90 2.86 59.06
C PRO A 519 -57.92 2.50 57.97
N GLU A 520 -59.16 2.98 58.09
CA GLU A 520 -60.27 2.66 57.17
C GLU A 520 -60.20 3.43 55.82
N GLU A 521 -59.44 4.52 55.71
CA GLU A 521 -59.29 5.26 54.44
C GLU A 521 -58.12 4.76 53.57
N ARG A 522 -57.22 3.91 54.11
CA ARG A 522 -56.03 3.43 53.40
C ARG A 522 -56.30 2.53 52.20
N GLU A 523 -57.48 1.90 52.11
CA GLU A 523 -57.77 0.92 51.05
C GLU A 523 -58.26 1.54 49.74
N LYS A 524 -58.67 2.82 49.72
CA LYS A 524 -59.30 3.42 48.53
C LYS A 524 -58.32 4.16 47.60
N GLU A 525 -57.17 4.64 48.07
CA GLU A 525 -56.23 5.40 47.23
C GLU A 525 -55.18 4.54 46.50
N ASN A 526 -55.01 3.26 46.87
CA ASN A 526 -53.97 2.39 46.30
C ASN A 526 -54.19 1.96 44.83
N VAL A 527 -55.28 2.38 44.17
CA VAL A 527 -55.63 1.91 42.82
C VAL A 527 -55.25 2.91 41.70
N SER A 528 -54.90 4.17 42.00
CA SER A 528 -54.87 5.22 40.94
C SER A 528 -53.56 5.97 40.70
N VAL A 529 -52.44 5.67 41.38
CA VAL A 529 -51.17 6.42 41.20
C VAL A 529 -50.00 5.49 40.85
N SER A 530 -50.05 4.87 39.68
CA SER A 530 -48.95 4.08 39.10
C SER A 530 -48.22 4.85 37.99
N GLY A 531 -47.71 6.05 38.27
CA GLY A 531 -47.06 6.85 37.22
C GLY A 531 -46.36 8.14 37.63
N THR A 532 -46.09 8.39 38.91
CA THR A 532 -45.36 9.61 39.34
C THR A 532 -44.02 9.24 39.99
N PRO A 533 -42.94 10.02 39.80
CA PRO A 533 -41.61 9.73 40.36
C PRO A 533 -41.60 9.60 41.90
N THR A 534 -42.64 10.11 42.56
CA THR A 534 -42.93 9.96 43.99
C THR A 534 -43.25 8.53 44.43
N SER A 535 -43.78 7.65 43.56
CA SER A 535 -44.05 6.25 43.93
C SER A 535 -42.78 5.39 43.96
N CYS A 536 -41.79 5.69 43.13
CA CYS A 536 -40.52 4.95 43.06
C CYS A 536 -39.59 5.21 44.26
N LEU A 537 -39.69 6.38 44.91
CA LEU A 537 -38.90 6.74 46.09
C LEU A 537 -39.55 6.32 47.43
N GLY A 538 -40.83 5.95 47.44
CA GLY A 538 -41.48 5.37 48.63
C GLY A 538 -40.79 4.09 49.13
N CYS A 539 -40.24 3.29 48.21
CA CYS A 539 -39.48 2.08 48.53
C CYS A 539 -38.06 2.34 49.08
N LEU A 540 -37.57 3.59 49.04
CA LEU A 540 -36.21 3.97 49.42
C LEU A 540 -36.09 4.44 50.89
N LEU A 541 -37.20 4.84 51.52
CA LEU A 541 -37.21 5.32 52.91
C LEU A 541 -36.64 4.32 53.93
N PRO A 542 -36.90 3.00 53.86
CA PRO A 542 -36.30 2.05 54.80
C PRO A 542 -34.79 1.83 54.60
N GLY A 543 -34.26 2.07 53.40
CA GLY A 543 -32.85 1.81 53.06
C GLY A 543 -31.94 3.03 53.12
N LEU A 544 -32.49 4.25 53.10
CA LEU A 544 -31.74 5.51 53.27
C LEU A 544 -31.63 5.96 54.73
N LEU A 545 -32.47 5.42 55.62
CA LEU A 545 -32.50 5.74 57.06
C LEU A 545 -31.72 4.74 57.94
N CYS A 546 -31.14 3.68 57.36
CA CYS A 546 -30.28 2.70 58.05
C CYS A 546 -28.80 2.89 57.72
#